data_AF-A0AAV6V8Y0-F1
#
_entry.id   AF-A0AAV6V8Y0-F1
#
_cell.length_a   1.000
_cell.length_b   1.000
_cell.length_c   1.000
_cell.angle_alpha   90.00
_cell.angle_beta   90.00
_cell.angle_gamma   90.00
#
_symmetry.space_group_name_H-M   'P 1'
#
loop_
_entity.id
_entity.type
_entity.pdbx_description
1 polymer ?
#
loop_
_entity_poly.entity_id
_entity_poly.type
_entity_poly.pdbx_seq_one_letter_code
_entity_poly.pdbx_strand_id
1 'polypeptide(L)'
;MSSWAKAAKSGQRIHRERHQPDARKYLGLLEKRKDYKLRKRVYDVKQNKLKKLYKKALNKNPNEFCFHMINSEIEDGVHYEKEKPVEHSEAQLKLMQTQDANYVNYKLSTELKKIEKLKSAVSIMDIEDKPKNTHTFYVDKKSQAKKFDVSKQLNTHPALLDRAFNRPTLDALKTMKLQNNTDKDILAKTSKQITQQYNELSKRIERVQELSVLSRKLEVKKKLSSKTDAAPKLIKGATKTNAPIYVWKKERKR
;
A
#
# COMPACT_ATOMS: atom_id res chain seq x y z
N MET A 1 -40.88 38.69 43.15
CA MET A 1 -40.48 39.79 42.23
C MET A 1 -39.52 39.28 41.16
N SER A 2 -40.00 38.49 40.19
CA SER A 2 -39.19 37.89 39.11
C SER A 2 -39.61 38.34 37.71
N SER A 3 -40.74 39.04 37.57
CA SER A 3 -41.29 39.51 36.29
C SER A 3 -40.50 40.68 35.67
N TRP A 4 -39.86 41.52 36.48
CA TRP A 4 -39.09 42.69 36.01
C TRP A 4 -37.59 42.42 35.83
N ALA A 5 -37.11 41.24 36.23
CA ALA A 5 -35.69 40.89 36.14
C ALA A 5 -35.19 40.79 34.68
N LYS A 6 -36.07 40.43 33.73
CA LYS A 6 -35.74 40.38 32.30
C LYS A 6 -35.69 41.78 31.68
N ALA A 7 -36.60 42.67 32.06
CA ALA A 7 -36.63 44.08 31.63
C ALA A 7 -35.47 44.90 32.21
N ALA A 8 -35.04 44.61 33.45
CA ALA A 8 -33.84 45.24 34.03
C ALA A 8 -32.53 44.73 33.39
N LYS A 9 -32.50 43.49 32.89
CA LYS A 9 -31.34 42.91 32.21
C LYS A 9 -31.17 43.40 30.77
N SER A 10 -32.23 43.84 30.09
CA SER A 10 -32.13 44.35 28.71
C SER A 10 -31.33 45.66 28.62
N GLY A 11 -31.26 46.44 29.71
CA GLY A 11 -30.44 47.66 29.80
C GLY A 11 -29.01 47.45 30.33
N GLN A 12 -28.62 46.23 30.73
CA GLN A 12 -27.28 45.97 31.26
C GLN A 12 -26.23 45.84 30.13
N ARG A 13 -25.15 46.61 30.23
CA ARG A 13 -24.02 46.52 29.29
C ARG A 13 -23.29 45.19 29.47
N ILE A 14 -23.10 44.45 28.38
CA ILE A 14 -22.31 43.22 28.37
C ILE A 14 -20.82 43.60 28.34
N HIS A 15 -20.11 43.32 29.42
CA HIS A 15 -18.66 43.48 29.46
C HIS A 15 -17.97 42.31 28.73
N ARG A 16 -17.29 42.63 27.62
CA ARG A 16 -16.53 41.64 26.83
C ARG A 16 -15.12 41.46 27.41
N GLU A 17 -14.62 40.22 27.34
CA GLU A 17 -13.26 39.90 27.80
C GLU A 17 -12.22 40.32 26.75
N ARG A 18 -11.06 40.82 27.20
CA ARG A 18 -9.97 41.26 26.30
C ARG A 18 -9.14 40.07 25.80
N HIS A 19 -8.67 40.14 24.56
CA HIS A 19 -7.74 39.18 23.96
C HIS A 19 -6.30 39.33 24.48
N GLN A 20 -5.43 38.37 24.15
CA GLN A 20 -3.98 38.46 24.39
C GLN A 20 -3.38 39.57 23.51
N PRO A 21 -2.45 40.41 24.01
CA PRO A 21 -1.76 41.40 23.17
C PRO A 21 -0.98 40.75 22.04
N ASP A 22 -0.96 41.38 20.87
CA ASP A 22 -0.37 40.79 19.65
C ASP A 22 1.12 40.44 19.82
N ALA A 23 1.89 41.29 20.51
CA ALA A 23 3.29 41.04 20.82
C ALA A 23 3.53 39.76 21.64
N ARG A 24 2.53 39.27 22.38
CA ARG A 24 2.61 38.06 23.23
C ARG A 24 1.71 36.93 22.75
N LYS A 25 1.17 37.03 21.54
CA LYS A 25 0.29 36.02 20.95
C LYS A 25 0.99 34.66 20.80
N TYR A 26 2.31 34.64 20.67
CA TYR A 26 3.12 33.41 20.61
C TYR A 26 3.05 32.56 21.89
N LEU A 27 2.70 33.13 23.05
CA LEU A 27 2.52 32.40 24.32
C LEU A 27 1.17 31.68 24.41
N GLY A 28 0.31 31.83 23.41
CA GLY A 28 -1.03 31.27 23.40
C GLY A 28 -2.08 32.18 24.05
N LEU A 29 -3.19 31.57 24.48
CA LEU A 29 -4.35 32.28 25.01
C LEU A 29 -4.05 32.88 26.40
N LEU A 30 -4.49 34.11 26.63
CA LEU A 30 -4.37 34.77 27.93
C LEU A 30 -5.37 34.17 28.93
N GLU A 31 -4.88 33.32 29.84
CA GLU A 31 -5.71 32.72 30.91
C GLU A 31 -6.45 33.80 31.71
N LYS A 32 -7.76 33.60 31.88
CA LYS A 32 -8.61 34.43 32.73
C LYS A 32 -8.93 33.73 34.04
N ARG A 33 -9.64 34.43 34.94
CA ARG A 33 -10.03 33.89 36.25
C ARG A 33 -10.82 32.59 36.15
N LYS A 34 -11.64 32.42 35.10
CA LYS A 34 -12.39 31.18 34.83
C LYS A 34 -11.44 30.02 34.52
N ASP A 35 -10.48 30.24 33.63
CA ASP A 35 -9.48 29.24 33.23
C ASP A 35 -8.56 28.86 34.40
N TYR A 36 -8.10 29.85 35.17
CA TYR A 36 -7.33 29.62 36.39
C TYR A 36 -8.09 28.73 37.38
N LYS A 37 -9.38 28.97 37.60
CA LYS A 37 -10.21 28.14 38.49
C LYS A 37 -10.29 26.69 37.99
N LEU A 38 -10.42 26.48 36.68
CA LEU A 38 -10.40 25.15 36.08
C LEU A 38 -9.03 24.47 36.26
N ARG A 39 -7.95 25.18 35.95
CA ARG A 39 -6.57 24.68 36.12
C ARG A 39 -6.27 24.33 37.57
N LYS A 40 -6.63 25.20 38.51
CA LYS A 40 -6.48 24.95 39.95
C LYS A 40 -7.25 23.71 40.39
N ARG A 41 -8.52 23.57 39.96
CA ARG A 41 -9.32 22.39 40.29
C ARG A 41 -8.67 21.09 39.79
N VAL A 42 -8.18 21.07 38.55
CA VAL A 42 -7.48 19.91 37.99
C VAL A 42 -6.19 19.61 38.78
N TYR A 43 -5.42 20.63 39.13
CA TYR A 43 -4.23 20.49 39.95
C TYR A 43 -4.55 19.88 41.32
N ASP A 44 -5.55 20.43 42.03
CA ASP A 44 -5.98 19.96 43.34
C ASP A 44 -6.45 18.50 43.28
N VAL A 45 -7.18 18.10 42.22
CA VAL A 45 -7.58 16.70 42.00
C VAL A 45 -6.37 15.79 41.81
N LYS A 46 -5.39 16.19 40.98
CA LYS A 46 -4.17 15.41 40.75
C LYS A 46 -3.36 15.28 42.05
N GLN A 47 -3.18 16.36 42.78
CA GLN A 47 -2.46 16.36 44.06
C GLN A 47 -3.15 15.48 45.11
N ASN A 48 -4.47 15.57 45.22
CA ASN A 48 -5.23 14.73 46.14
C ASN A 48 -5.13 13.24 45.75
N LYS A 49 -5.12 12.91 44.45
CA LYS A 49 -4.90 11.54 43.97
C LYS A 49 -3.49 11.04 44.32
N LEU A 50 -2.45 11.85 44.09
CA LEU A 50 -1.07 11.51 44.45
C LEU A 50 -0.93 11.27 45.95
N LYS A 51 -1.47 12.16 46.80
CA LYS A 51 -1.46 11.97 48.27
C LYS A 51 -2.09 10.64 48.70
N LYS A 52 -3.22 10.26 48.07
CA LYS A 52 -3.86 8.96 48.34
C LYS A 52 -2.98 7.78 47.89
N LEU A 53 -2.34 7.87 46.72
CA LEU A 53 -1.42 6.84 46.23
C LEU A 53 -0.19 6.69 47.13
N TYR A 54 0.40 7.81 47.59
CA TYR A 54 1.50 7.79 48.55
C TYR A 54 1.11 7.11 49.85
N LYS A 55 -0.06 7.44 50.41
CA LYS A 55 -0.57 6.78 51.62
C LYS A 55 -0.76 5.27 51.42
N LYS A 56 -1.27 4.85 50.25
CA LYS A 56 -1.40 3.43 49.91
C LYS A 56 -0.06 2.73 49.77
N ALA A 57 0.92 3.37 49.13
CA ALA A 57 2.26 2.83 48.97
C ALA A 57 2.99 2.68 50.32
N LEU A 58 2.85 3.68 51.22
CA LEU A 58 3.45 3.65 52.56
C LEU A 58 2.82 2.56 53.44
N ASN A 59 1.51 2.35 53.32
CA ASN A 59 0.78 1.35 54.09
C ASN A 59 0.75 -0.04 53.40
N LYS A 60 1.59 -0.28 52.37
CA LYS A 60 1.60 -1.55 51.64
C LYS A 60 2.14 -2.68 52.53
N ASN A 61 1.43 -3.80 52.59
CA ASN A 61 1.92 -5.01 53.27
C ASN A 61 2.90 -5.76 52.33
N PRO A 62 4.18 -5.97 52.72
CA PRO A 62 5.13 -6.68 51.87
C PRO A 62 4.76 -8.15 51.62
N ASN A 63 3.94 -8.75 52.50
CA ASN A 63 3.52 -10.15 52.41
C ASN A 63 2.13 -10.32 51.78
N GLU A 64 1.59 -9.30 51.10
CA GLU A 64 0.31 -9.43 50.42
C GLU A 64 0.38 -10.40 49.23
N PHE A 65 -0.62 -11.27 49.10
CA PHE A 65 -0.75 -12.19 47.98
C PHE A 65 -2.15 -12.09 47.36
N CYS A 66 -2.19 -11.89 46.05
CA CYS A 66 -3.40 -11.93 45.23
C CYS A 66 -3.19 -12.95 44.11
N PHE A 67 -4.18 -13.81 43.82
CA PHE A 67 -4.05 -14.82 42.76
C PHE A 67 -3.72 -14.23 41.38
N HIS A 68 -4.08 -12.97 41.12
CA HIS A 68 -3.73 -12.27 39.89
C HIS A 68 -2.22 -12.01 39.73
N MET A 69 -1.45 -12.05 40.83
CA MET A 69 0.02 -11.96 40.78
C MET A 69 0.65 -13.15 40.02
N ILE A 70 -0.06 -14.27 39.87
CA ILE A 70 0.41 -15.41 39.06
C ILE A 70 0.40 -15.07 37.56
N ASN A 71 -0.60 -14.29 37.13
CA ASN A 71 -0.81 -13.93 35.72
C ASN A 71 -0.24 -12.56 35.36
N SER A 72 0.55 -11.95 36.24
CA SER A 72 1.15 -10.65 36.00
C SER A 72 2.61 -10.61 36.46
N GLU A 73 3.36 -9.68 35.93
CA GLU A 73 4.78 -9.48 36.22
C GLU A 73 5.05 -8.01 36.50
N ILE A 74 6.10 -7.73 37.27
CA ILE A 74 6.56 -6.37 37.51
C ILE A 74 7.96 -6.28 36.90
N GLU A 75 8.09 -5.50 35.83
CA GLU A 75 9.37 -5.22 35.16
C GLU A 75 9.70 -3.75 35.39
N ASP A 76 10.90 -3.45 35.90
CA ASP A 76 11.37 -2.08 36.20
C ASP A 76 10.38 -1.23 37.03
N GLY A 77 9.58 -1.88 37.89
CA GLY A 77 8.58 -1.22 38.74
C GLY A 77 7.23 -0.91 38.06
N VAL A 78 7.04 -1.34 36.81
CA VAL A 78 5.77 -1.25 36.07
C VAL A 78 5.11 -2.63 36.01
N HIS A 79 3.80 -2.66 36.22
CA HIS A 79 3.01 -3.89 36.19
C HIS A 79 2.58 -4.24 34.76
N TYR A 80 2.82 -5.49 34.36
CA TYR A 80 2.46 -6.07 33.07
C TYR A 80 1.61 -7.32 33.25
N GLU A 81 0.62 -7.51 32.39
CA GLU A 81 -0.16 -8.74 32.35
C GLU A 81 0.54 -9.77 31.47
N LYS A 82 0.61 -11.03 31.93
CA LYS A 82 1.12 -12.14 31.14
C LYS A 82 0.07 -12.53 30.11
N GLU A 83 0.34 -12.24 28.84
CA GLU A 83 -0.50 -12.74 27.76
C GLU A 83 -0.39 -14.27 27.69
N LYS A 84 -1.54 -14.95 27.73
CA LYS A 84 -1.58 -16.40 27.51
C LYS A 84 -1.32 -16.67 26.03
N PRO A 85 -0.31 -17.47 25.66
CA PRO A 85 -0.11 -17.84 24.26
C PRO A 85 -1.33 -18.63 23.79
N VAL A 86 -1.82 -18.33 22.58
CA VAL A 86 -2.85 -19.15 21.96
C VAL A 86 -2.20 -20.45 21.52
N GLU A 87 -2.46 -21.52 22.27
CA GLU A 87 -1.97 -22.85 21.94
C GLU A 87 -2.80 -23.44 20.79
N HIS A 88 -2.13 -23.75 19.68
CA HIS A 88 -2.75 -24.43 18.54
C HIS A 88 -2.22 -25.85 18.45
N SER A 89 -3.11 -26.81 18.17
CA SER A 89 -2.68 -28.17 17.86
C SER A 89 -1.90 -28.21 16.54
N GLU A 90 -1.03 -29.21 16.36
CA GLU A 90 -0.28 -29.36 15.11
C GLU A 90 -1.20 -29.48 13.88
N ALA A 91 -2.36 -30.12 14.05
CA ALA A 91 -3.37 -30.23 13.00
C ALA A 91 -3.98 -28.86 12.66
N GLN A 92 -4.31 -28.04 13.66
CA GLN A 92 -4.81 -26.67 13.45
C GLN A 92 -3.77 -25.81 12.71
N LEU A 93 -2.50 -25.89 13.10
CA LEU A 93 -1.42 -25.16 12.42
C LEU A 93 -1.26 -25.56 10.95
N LYS A 94 -1.33 -26.87 10.64
CA LYS A 94 -1.29 -27.37 9.26
C LYS A 94 -2.50 -26.92 8.44
N LEU A 95 -3.68 -26.89 9.05
CA LEU A 95 -4.90 -26.39 8.42
C LEU A 95 -4.79 -24.90 8.10
N MET A 96 -4.37 -24.07 9.06
CA MET A 96 -4.16 -22.63 8.87
C MET A 96 -3.14 -22.36 7.75
N GLN A 97 -1.98 -23.04 7.77
CA GLN A 97 -0.97 -22.93 6.71
C GLN A 97 -1.52 -23.31 5.33
N THR A 98 -2.40 -24.31 5.27
CA THR A 98 -3.03 -24.73 4.01
C THR A 98 -4.05 -23.70 3.52
N GLN A 99 -4.84 -23.12 4.42
CA GLN A 99 -5.77 -22.04 4.10
C GLN A 99 -5.03 -20.80 3.57
N ASP A 100 -3.94 -20.40 4.24
CA ASP A 100 -3.11 -19.27 3.82
C ASP A 100 -2.50 -19.50 2.43
N ALA A 101 -1.91 -20.67 2.20
CA ALA A 101 -1.33 -21.03 0.90
C ALA A 101 -2.39 -21.01 -0.21
N ASN A 102 -3.58 -21.56 0.05
CA ASN A 102 -4.68 -21.57 -0.91
C ASN A 102 -5.18 -20.15 -1.21
N TYR A 103 -5.29 -19.29 -0.19
CA TYR A 103 -5.69 -17.90 -0.37
C TYR A 103 -4.69 -17.12 -1.22
N VAL A 104 -3.39 -17.25 -0.94
CA VAL A 104 -2.33 -16.60 -1.73
C VAL A 104 -2.34 -17.09 -3.18
N ASN A 105 -2.47 -18.41 -3.40
CA ASN A 105 -2.56 -18.99 -4.74
C ASN A 105 -3.81 -18.53 -5.50
N TYR A 106 -4.95 -18.44 -4.82
CA TYR A 106 -6.17 -17.87 -5.38
C TYR A 106 -5.95 -16.42 -5.82
N LYS A 107 -5.38 -15.57 -4.94
CA LYS A 107 -5.07 -14.17 -5.27
C LYS A 107 -4.11 -14.06 -6.44
N LEU A 108 -3.05 -14.88 -6.46
CA LEU A 108 -2.10 -14.95 -7.58
C LEU A 108 -2.82 -15.27 -8.90
N SER A 109 -3.65 -16.32 -8.91
CA SER A 109 -4.45 -16.68 -10.10
C SER A 109 -5.38 -15.55 -10.54
N THR A 110 -6.05 -14.87 -9.59
CA THR A 110 -6.93 -13.75 -9.93
C THR A 110 -6.16 -12.57 -10.53
N GLU A 111 -4.96 -12.27 -10.04
CA GLU A 111 -4.13 -11.20 -10.58
C GLU A 111 -3.57 -11.57 -11.96
N LEU A 112 -3.12 -12.82 -12.16
CA LEU A 112 -2.70 -13.30 -13.49
C LEU A 112 -3.81 -13.15 -14.53
N LYS A 113 -5.04 -13.56 -14.21
CA LYS A 113 -6.20 -13.40 -15.11
C LYS A 113 -6.50 -11.92 -15.40
N LYS A 114 -6.32 -11.03 -14.42
CA LYS A 114 -6.51 -9.59 -14.62
C LYS A 114 -5.41 -8.98 -15.50
N ILE A 115 -4.16 -9.41 -15.31
CA ILE A 115 -3.05 -9.04 -16.18
C ILE A 115 -3.31 -9.50 -17.61
N GLU A 116 -3.77 -10.73 -17.82
CA GLU A 116 -4.11 -11.26 -19.14
C GLU A 116 -5.20 -10.42 -19.83
N LYS A 117 -6.29 -10.11 -19.11
CA LYS A 117 -7.34 -9.21 -19.59
C LYS A 117 -6.80 -7.82 -19.93
N LEU A 118 -6.00 -7.21 -19.05
CA LEU A 118 -5.41 -5.89 -19.30
C LEU A 118 -4.45 -5.91 -20.48
N LYS A 119 -3.62 -6.96 -20.62
CA LYS A 119 -2.74 -7.14 -21.78
C LYS A 119 -3.52 -7.28 -23.09
N SER A 120 -4.69 -7.93 -23.06
CA SER A 120 -5.57 -8.00 -24.25
C SER A 120 -6.24 -6.66 -24.59
N ALA A 121 -6.58 -5.85 -23.58
CA ALA A 121 -7.26 -4.58 -23.76
C ALA A 121 -6.29 -3.43 -24.12
N VAL A 122 -5.08 -3.45 -23.57
CA VAL A 122 -4.05 -2.45 -23.80
C VAL A 122 -3.27 -2.81 -25.06
N SER A 123 -3.46 -2.05 -26.13
CA SER A 123 -2.58 -2.11 -27.29
C SER A 123 -1.21 -1.55 -26.94
N ILE A 124 -0.18 -2.42 -26.88
CA ILE A 124 1.23 -2.12 -26.59
C ILE A 124 1.90 -1.35 -27.76
N MET A 125 1.14 -0.52 -28.47
CA MET A 125 1.57 0.03 -29.75
C MET A 125 2.30 1.37 -29.61
N ASP A 126 2.19 2.10 -28.49
CA ASP A 126 2.74 3.47 -28.34
C ASP A 126 3.77 3.64 -27.20
N ILE A 127 4.31 2.56 -26.64
CA ILE A 127 5.41 2.67 -25.65
C ILE A 127 6.69 3.14 -26.37
N GLU A 128 7.42 4.11 -25.81
CA GLU A 128 8.69 4.61 -26.39
C GLU A 128 9.83 3.58 -26.27
N ASP A 129 9.84 2.80 -25.19
CA ASP A 129 10.85 1.78 -24.90
C ASP A 129 10.50 0.41 -25.54
N LYS A 130 10.23 0.42 -26.84
CA LYS A 130 10.01 -0.82 -27.61
C LYS A 130 11.34 -1.47 -28.00
N PRO A 131 11.40 -2.82 -28.07
CA PRO A 131 12.53 -3.47 -28.70
C PRO A 131 12.66 -2.99 -30.15
N LYS A 132 13.84 -2.46 -30.51
CA LYS A 132 14.13 -1.97 -31.86
C LYS A 132 14.18 -3.16 -32.82
N ASN A 133 13.07 -3.44 -33.50
CA ASN A 133 13.01 -4.49 -34.52
C ASN A 133 13.49 -3.95 -35.87
N THR A 134 14.20 -4.77 -36.64
CA THR A 134 14.74 -4.38 -37.95
C THR A 134 13.80 -4.83 -39.07
N HIS A 135 13.41 -3.90 -39.96
CA HIS A 135 12.65 -4.20 -41.16
C HIS A 135 13.54 -4.04 -42.41
N THR A 136 13.89 -5.15 -43.06
CA THR A 136 14.82 -5.19 -44.19
C THR A 136 14.08 -5.24 -45.53
N PHE A 137 14.38 -4.30 -46.43
CA PHE A 137 13.86 -4.31 -47.80
C PHE A 137 14.87 -4.96 -48.75
N TYR A 138 14.39 -5.87 -49.60
CA TYR A 138 15.19 -6.51 -50.64
C TYR A 138 14.95 -5.83 -51.98
N VAL A 139 16.02 -5.62 -52.75
CA VAL A 139 16.00 -4.91 -54.03
C VAL A 139 16.94 -5.61 -55.01
N ASP A 140 16.51 -5.77 -56.26
CA ASP A 140 17.22 -6.60 -57.25
C ASP A 140 18.55 -5.99 -57.72
N LYS A 141 18.63 -4.65 -57.83
CA LYS A 141 19.83 -3.96 -58.34
C LYS A 141 20.53 -3.14 -57.26
N LYS A 142 21.86 -3.24 -57.22
CA LYS A 142 22.71 -2.40 -56.34
C LYS A 142 22.52 -0.89 -56.57
N SER A 143 22.21 -0.48 -57.81
CA SER A 143 21.91 0.92 -58.14
C SER A 143 20.61 1.42 -57.52
N GLN A 144 19.61 0.54 -57.41
CA GLN A 144 18.33 0.86 -56.76
C GLN A 144 18.49 0.92 -55.24
N ALA A 145 19.29 0.03 -54.65
CA ALA A 145 19.61 0.07 -53.21
C ALA A 145 20.23 1.41 -52.78
N LYS A 146 21.09 2.01 -53.62
CA LYS A 146 21.71 3.33 -53.33
C LYS A 146 20.73 4.51 -53.40
N LYS A 147 19.64 4.41 -54.15
CA LYS A 147 18.61 5.47 -54.31
C LYS A 147 17.31 5.13 -53.59
N PHE A 148 17.34 4.17 -52.67
CA PHE A 148 16.15 3.63 -52.04
C PHE A 148 15.55 4.64 -51.06
N ASP A 149 14.29 5.00 -51.29
CA ASP A 149 13.51 5.90 -50.44
C ASP A 149 12.31 5.13 -49.87
N VAL A 150 12.28 5.01 -48.55
CA VAL A 150 11.25 4.24 -47.82
C VAL A 150 9.86 4.87 -48.00
N SER A 151 9.77 6.20 -48.08
CA SER A 151 8.50 6.92 -48.23
C SER A 151 7.84 6.58 -49.56
N LYS A 152 8.63 6.57 -50.64
CA LYS A 152 8.17 6.23 -51.99
C LYS A 152 7.84 4.76 -52.12
N GLN A 153 8.67 3.88 -51.56
CA GLN A 153 8.41 2.44 -51.63
C GLN A 153 7.10 2.04 -50.95
N LEU A 154 6.78 2.67 -49.81
CA LEU A 154 5.55 2.39 -49.06
C LEU A 154 4.34 3.24 -49.53
N ASN A 155 4.53 4.19 -50.46
CA ASN A 155 3.54 5.19 -50.85
C ASN A 155 2.91 5.90 -49.64
N THR A 156 3.72 6.22 -48.62
CA THR A 156 3.28 6.86 -47.37
C THR A 156 3.92 8.22 -47.19
N HIS A 157 3.28 9.09 -46.42
CA HIS A 157 3.84 10.40 -46.06
C HIS A 157 5.05 10.23 -45.12
N PRO A 158 6.15 10.99 -45.28
CA PRO A 158 7.39 10.82 -44.50
C PRO A 158 7.17 10.94 -42.97
N ALA A 159 6.25 11.79 -42.52
CA ALA A 159 5.91 11.92 -41.09
C ALA A 159 5.31 10.64 -40.45
N LEU A 160 4.95 9.63 -41.24
CA LEU A 160 4.39 8.36 -40.77
C LEU A 160 5.44 7.25 -40.72
N LEU A 161 6.69 7.53 -41.10
CA LEU A 161 7.76 6.52 -41.13
C LEU A 161 8.28 6.16 -39.74
N ASP A 162 8.14 7.05 -38.76
CA ASP A 162 8.63 6.81 -37.39
C ASP A 162 7.79 5.77 -36.63
N ARG A 163 6.49 5.68 -36.91
CA ARG A 163 5.58 4.72 -36.24
C ARG A 163 5.60 3.35 -36.90
N ALA A 164 5.62 2.24 -36.18
CA ALA A 164 5.72 0.90 -36.81
C ALA A 164 4.41 0.38 -37.43
N PHE A 165 3.27 0.82 -36.94
CA PHE A 165 1.93 0.33 -37.31
C PHE A 165 1.07 1.46 -37.88
N ASN A 166 -0.06 1.11 -38.49
CA ASN A 166 -1.03 2.05 -39.07
C ASN A 166 -0.37 3.11 -39.98
N ARG A 167 0.35 2.66 -41.02
CA ARG A 167 0.94 3.51 -42.07
C ARG A 167 0.04 3.48 -43.33
N PRO A 168 -1.03 4.27 -43.42
CA PRO A 168 -1.90 4.30 -44.60
C PRO A 168 -1.15 4.88 -45.81
N THR A 169 -1.45 4.34 -46.98
CA THR A 169 -0.95 4.88 -48.26
C THR A 169 -1.62 6.21 -48.57
N LEU A 170 -1.01 7.02 -49.43
CA LEU A 170 -1.55 8.32 -49.86
C LEU A 170 -2.96 8.18 -50.48
N ASP A 171 -3.24 7.09 -51.19
CA ASP A 171 -4.57 6.86 -51.78
C ASP A 171 -5.59 6.38 -50.74
N ALA A 172 -5.15 5.62 -49.73
CA ALA A 172 -5.98 5.30 -48.58
C ALA A 172 -6.34 6.55 -47.78
N LEU A 173 -5.41 7.50 -47.62
CA LEU A 173 -5.68 8.78 -46.96
C LEU A 173 -6.72 9.63 -47.69
N LYS A 174 -6.76 9.60 -49.03
CA LYS A 174 -7.78 10.30 -49.82
C LYS A 174 -9.19 9.71 -49.65
N THR A 175 -9.28 8.41 -49.40
CA THR A 175 -10.56 7.66 -49.34
C THR A 175 -11.07 7.49 -47.91
N MET A 176 -10.18 7.55 -46.90
CA MET A 176 -10.54 7.41 -45.49
C MET A 176 -11.43 8.57 -45.04
N LYS A 177 -12.63 8.22 -44.58
CA LYS A 177 -13.51 9.14 -43.86
C LYS A 177 -13.05 9.23 -42.41
N LEU A 178 -12.24 10.22 -42.09
CA LEU A 178 -11.89 10.54 -40.71
C LEU A 178 -13.12 11.13 -40.01
N GLN A 179 -13.48 10.60 -38.85
CA GLN A 179 -14.45 11.26 -37.99
C GLN A 179 -13.79 12.54 -37.43
N ASN A 180 -14.25 13.71 -37.87
CA ASN A 180 -13.67 15.01 -37.52
C ASN A 180 -13.89 15.43 -36.05
N ASN A 181 -14.56 14.62 -35.23
CA ASN A 181 -14.80 14.90 -33.80
C ASN A 181 -13.59 14.55 -32.92
N THR A 182 -12.42 15.09 -33.25
CA THR A 182 -11.21 14.94 -32.44
C THR A 182 -10.92 16.23 -31.68
N ASP A 183 -11.79 16.56 -30.73
CA ASP A 183 -11.50 17.63 -29.79
C ASP A 183 -10.19 17.34 -29.06
N LYS A 184 -9.29 18.33 -28.97
CA LYS A 184 -7.99 18.18 -28.28
C LYS A 184 -8.16 17.66 -26.84
N ASP A 185 -9.25 18.06 -26.19
CA ASP A 185 -9.60 17.60 -24.83
C ASP A 185 -9.93 16.11 -24.77
N ILE A 186 -10.56 15.56 -25.81
CA ILE A 186 -10.85 14.12 -25.88
C ILE A 186 -9.54 13.36 -26.05
N LEU A 187 -8.62 13.80 -26.91
CA LEU A 187 -7.30 13.17 -27.06
C LEU A 187 -6.48 13.20 -25.77
N ALA A 188 -6.49 14.33 -25.05
CA ALA A 188 -5.81 14.46 -23.75
C ALA A 188 -6.41 13.49 -22.71
N LYS A 189 -7.73 13.32 -22.70
CA LYS A 189 -8.40 12.34 -21.82
C LYS A 189 -8.05 10.90 -22.20
N THR A 190 -8.04 10.56 -23.48
CA THR A 190 -7.70 9.21 -23.96
C THR A 190 -6.25 8.85 -23.65
N SER A 191 -5.29 9.74 -23.92
CA SER A 191 -3.87 9.52 -23.57
C SER A 191 -3.68 9.35 -22.05
N LYS A 192 -4.40 10.12 -21.23
CA LYS A 192 -4.42 9.94 -19.78
C LYS A 192 -5.00 8.57 -19.36
N GLN A 193 -6.07 8.09 -20.00
CA GLN A 193 -6.61 6.76 -19.73
C GLN A 193 -5.62 5.65 -20.11
N ILE A 194 -4.94 5.77 -21.24
CA ILE A 194 -3.92 4.82 -21.69
C ILE A 194 -2.77 4.75 -20.69
N THR A 195 -2.23 5.90 -20.26
CA THR A 195 -1.14 5.94 -19.26
C THR A 195 -1.58 5.35 -17.92
N GLN A 196 -2.83 5.58 -17.50
CA GLN A 196 -3.39 4.95 -16.29
C GLN A 196 -3.44 3.42 -16.41
N GLN A 197 -3.85 2.88 -17.55
CA GLN A 197 -3.88 1.43 -17.79
C GLN A 197 -2.48 0.81 -17.77
N TYR A 198 -1.48 1.48 -18.33
CA TYR A 198 -0.08 1.03 -18.25
C TYR A 198 0.44 1.03 -16.81
N ASN A 199 0.17 2.11 -16.06
CA ASN A 199 0.56 2.19 -14.66
C ASN A 199 -0.12 1.10 -13.81
N GLU A 200 -1.40 0.79 -14.09
CA GLU A 200 -2.10 -0.30 -13.46
C GLU A 200 -1.46 -1.65 -13.80
N LEU A 201 -1.16 -1.90 -15.08
CA LEU A 201 -0.53 -3.12 -15.54
C LEU A 201 0.84 -3.34 -14.87
N SER A 202 1.68 -2.31 -14.79
CA SER A 202 2.99 -2.37 -14.11
C SER A 202 2.84 -2.79 -12.65
N LYS A 203 1.98 -2.10 -11.90
CA LYS A 203 1.73 -2.39 -10.48
C LYS A 203 1.19 -3.80 -10.26
N ARG A 204 0.37 -4.32 -11.18
CA ARG A 204 -0.13 -5.69 -11.11
C ARG A 204 0.97 -6.72 -11.36
N ILE A 205 1.86 -6.46 -12.31
CA ILE A 205 3.02 -7.32 -12.58
C ILE A 205 3.91 -7.40 -11.34
N GLU A 206 4.23 -6.26 -10.71
CA GLU A 206 4.97 -6.21 -9.46
C GLU A 206 4.28 -7.02 -8.35
N ARG A 207 2.96 -6.81 -8.17
CA ARG A 207 2.17 -7.57 -7.19
C ARG A 207 2.21 -9.08 -7.44
N VAL A 208 2.14 -9.52 -8.69
CA VAL A 208 2.24 -10.95 -9.02
C VAL A 208 3.62 -11.51 -8.66
N GLN A 209 4.69 -10.75 -8.86
CA GLN A 209 6.03 -11.15 -8.44
C GLN A 209 6.08 -11.33 -6.92
N GLU A 210 5.56 -10.37 -6.14
CA GLU A 210 5.50 -10.46 -4.68
C GLU A 210 4.68 -11.67 -4.19
N LEU A 211 3.48 -11.87 -4.76
CA LEU A 211 2.62 -13.01 -4.44
C LEU A 211 3.26 -14.34 -4.83
N SER A 212 4.01 -14.38 -5.93
CA SER A 212 4.75 -15.59 -6.35
C SER A 212 5.82 -15.97 -5.33
N VAL A 213 6.57 -14.98 -4.82
CA VAL A 213 7.57 -15.21 -3.77
C VAL A 213 6.92 -15.69 -2.47
N LEU A 214 5.80 -15.06 -2.07
CA LEU A 214 5.05 -15.46 -0.88
C LEU A 214 4.51 -16.89 -1.01
N SER A 215 3.89 -17.22 -2.14
CA SER A 215 3.38 -18.56 -2.45
C SER A 215 4.49 -19.62 -2.30
N ARG A 216 5.66 -19.38 -2.91
CA ARG A 216 6.82 -20.28 -2.78
C ARG A 216 7.30 -20.41 -1.34
N LYS A 217 7.34 -19.32 -0.56
CA LYS A 217 7.72 -19.36 0.86
C LYS A 217 6.75 -20.20 1.69
N LEU A 218 5.44 -20.04 1.46
CA LEU A 218 4.41 -20.83 2.14
C LEU A 218 4.49 -22.31 1.75
N GLU A 219 4.74 -22.61 0.47
CA GLU A 219 4.92 -23.97 -0.01
C GLU A 219 6.12 -24.65 0.66
N VAL A 220 7.26 -23.95 0.76
CA VAL A 220 8.44 -24.45 1.46
C VAL A 220 8.14 -24.66 2.95
N LYS A 221 7.47 -23.70 3.61
CA LYS A 221 7.06 -23.84 5.03
C LYS A 221 6.17 -25.08 5.24
N LYS A 222 5.23 -25.33 4.33
CA LYS A 222 4.37 -26.52 4.34
C LYS A 222 5.15 -27.81 4.15
N LYS A 223 6.17 -27.82 3.27
CA LYS A 223 7.05 -28.99 3.08
C LYS A 223 7.99 -29.23 4.28
N LEU A 224 8.38 -28.19 4.99
CA LEU A 224 9.21 -28.30 6.20
C LEU A 224 8.41 -28.76 7.43
N SER A 225 7.08 -28.56 7.45
CA SER A 225 6.25 -28.99 8.58
C SER A 225 5.94 -30.49 8.58
N SER A 226 6.30 -31.24 7.52
CA SER A 226 6.20 -32.70 7.53
C SER A 226 7.38 -33.32 8.31
N LYS A 227 7.08 -33.89 9.49
CA LYS A 227 8.06 -34.53 10.39
C LYS A 227 8.56 -35.91 9.94
N THR A 228 8.06 -36.44 8.82
CA THR A 228 8.37 -37.81 8.37
C THR A 228 9.77 -37.95 7.78
N ASP A 229 10.34 -36.85 7.29
CA ASP A 229 11.57 -36.87 6.52
C ASP A 229 12.73 -36.27 7.35
N ALA A 230 13.95 -36.72 7.08
CA ALA A 230 15.14 -36.06 7.60
C ALA A 230 15.15 -34.57 7.21
N ALA A 231 15.51 -33.71 8.15
CA ALA A 231 15.53 -32.27 7.94
C ALA A 231 16.41 -31.92 6.72
N PRO A 232 15.88 -31.19 5.73
CA PRO A 232 16.64 -30.88 4.53
C PRO A 232 17.74 -29.85 4.83
N LYS A 233 18.83 -29.90 4.05
CA LYS A 233 19.94 -28.96 4.20
C LYS A 233 19.60 -27.64 3.51
N LEU A 234 19.73 -26.53 4.23
CA LEU A 234 19.57 -25.18 3.67
C LEU A 234 20.78 -24.82 2.80
N ILE A 235 20.55 -24.45 1.55
CA ILE A 235 21.61 -23.97 0.64
C ILE A 235 21.60 -22.44 0.58
N LYS A 236 20.42 -21.84 0.40
CA LYS A 236 20.27 -20.38 0.33
C LYS A 236 19.12 -19.93 1.22
N GLY A 237 19.41 -18.96 2.09
CA GLY A 237 18.44 -18.34 2.96
C GLY A 237 17.34 -17.61 2.20
N ALA A 238 16.24 -17.31 2.90
CA ALA A 238 15.14 -16.53 2.35
C ALA A 238 15.61 -15.08 2.12
N THR A 239 15.24 -14.52 0.98
CA THR A 239 15.47 -13.09 0.67
C THR A 239 14.13 -12.40 0.42
N LYS A 240 14.14 -11.07 0.22
CA LYS A 240 12.92 -10.34 -0.15
C LYS A 240 12.35 -10.84 -1.47
N THR A 241 13.23 -11.17 -2.42
CA THR A 241 12.85 -11.54 -3.79
C THR A 241 12.76 -13.06 -4.03
N ASN A 242 13.37 -13.90 -3.19
CA ASN A 242 13.36 -15.35 -3.39
C ASN A 242 12.98 -16.11 -2.12
N ALA A 243 12.28 -17.22 -2.31
CA ALA A 243 12.03 -18.21 -1.27
C ALA A 243 13.35 -18.95 -0.91
N PRO A 244 13.48 -19.46 0.33
CA PRO A 244 14.65 -20.23 0.73
C PRO A 244 14.76 -21.54 -0.07
N ILE A 245 15.99 -21.92 -0.41
CA ILE A 245 16.27 -23.13 -1.20
C ILE A 245 16.87 -24.19 -0.28
N TYR A 246 16.21 -25.34 -0.26
CA TYR A 246 16.59 -26.51 0.51
C TYR A 246 16.90 -27.67 -0.41
N VAL A 247 17.81 -28.55 0.02
CA VAL A 247 18.07 -29.83 -0.62
C VAL A 247 17.72 -30.96 0.34
N TRP A 248 16.79 -31.80 -0.11
CA TRP A 248 16.42 -33.03 0.57
C TRP A 248 17.43 -34.12 0.24
N LYS A 249 17.64 -35.03 1.20
CA LYS A 249 18.41 -36.25 0.96
C LYS A 249 17.75 -37.05 -0.18
N LYS A 250 18.56 -37.62 -1.07
CA LYS A 250 18.07 -38.45 -2.18
C LYS A 250 17.57 -39.78 -1.63
N GLU A 251 16.30 -39.81 -1.24
CA GLU A 251 15.64 -40.96 -0.64
C GLU A 251 14.22 -41.08 -1.22
N ARG A 252 13.83 -42.30 -1.62
CA ARG A 252 12.48 -42.54 -2.16
C ARG A 252 11.51 -42.68 -1.00
N LYS A 253 10.46 -41.87 -0.97
CA LYS A 253 9.34 -42.07 -0.04
C LYS A 253 8.72 -43.45 -0.30
N ARG A 254 8.60 -44.25 0.74
CA ARG A 254 7.92 -45.55 0.69
C ARG A 254 6.42 -45.35 0.75
#